data_AF-A0A3M1TXA6-F1
#
_entry.id   AF-A0A3M1TXA6-F1
#
_cell.length_a   1.000
_cell.length_b   1.000
_cell.length_c   1.000
_cell.angle_alpha   90.00
_cell.angle_beta   90.00
_cell.angle_gamma   90.00
#
_symmetry.space_group_name_H-M   'P 1'
#
loop_
_entity.id
_entity.type
_entity.pdbx_description
1 polymer ?
#
loop_
_entity_poly.entity_id
_entity_poly.type
_entity_poly.pdbx_seq_one_letter_code
_entity_poly.pdbx_strand_id
1 'polypeptide(L)'
;MKTLTDYILALLLLGVVACGPESTADGSQSGQTEDTSTTAGLTDEAVLADSNLATRSLDMAARAVDIDFEQQFPLLSSLLQDQPDDLAIVKSYAEELFSRKNLRTESDILALMEKRKEIIIPIIQPYIEQMDEEKWYEQAEALEKELNQLGMTQLRAEGMFVALGQAEMLSDVLRTQGSSALRLYADFSNAEALSRAGEYPYANMEPYFEMLLKGEALMKDPAARMYYEKIDEDFRRALRTITDIHLVQSGEQTMPIVGGINTDPYPFMAELETHQKFLQEHPESRYHPVVKKILDNTSTITAKPINIYLIVTEWAPTLNEAEDQVFELLNQQKDVPHYLEVRRGNGTDQYAITYRFFEDENKANATLEQCRADGIEADLLFVSVKGNKLYQIGI
;
A
#
# COMPACT_ATOMS: atom_id res chain seq x y z
N MET A 1 41.25 -11.94 9.68
CA MET A 1 39.90 -12.52 9.90
C MET A 1 39.25 -11.73 11.02
N LYS A 2 38.38 -10.78 10.67
CA LYS A 2 37.58 -10.02 11.64
C LYS A 2 36.19 -10.65 11.67
N THR A 3 35.67 -10.90 12.87
CA THR A 3 34.44 -11.66 13.12
C THR A 3 33.21 -10.76 13.03
N LEU A 4 32.09 -11.34 12.54
CA LEU A 4 30.78 -10.73 12.27
C LEU A 4 30.15 -10.00 13.48
N THR A 5 30.68 -10.20 14.69
CA THR A 5 30.24 -9.53 15.93
C THR A 5 30.62 -8.05 16.02
N ASP A 6 31.62 -7.57 15.26
CA ASP A 6 32.05 -6.16 15.35
C ASP A 6 31.12 -5.18 14.61
N TYR A 7 30.24 -5.67 13.73
CA TYR A 7 29.30 -4.81 12.98
C TYR A 7 27.99 -4.53 13.72
N ILE A 8 27.58 -5.39 14.66
CA ILE A 8 26.29 -5.23 15.35
C ILE A 8 26.35 -4.13 16.43
N LEU A 9 27.55 -3.78 16.93
CA LEU A 9 27.71 -2.76 17.96
C LEU A 9 27.83 -1.32 17.39
N ALA A 10 28.06 -1.16 16.09
CA ALA A 10 28.23 0.15 15.46
C ALA A 10 26.91 0.82 15.05
N LEU A 11 25.82 0.05 14.90
CA LEU A 11 24.51 0.56 14.50
C LEU A 11 23.65 1.08 15.67
N LEU A 12 24.02 0.81 16.92
CA LEU A 12 23.25 1.20 18.12
C LEU A 12 23.66 2.56 18.74
N LEU A 13 24.57 3.32 18.12
CA LEU A 13 25.14 4.56 18.70
C LEU A 13 24.86 5.86 17.91
N LEU A 14 24.02 5.84 16.88
CA LEU A 14 23.68 7.04 16.08
C LEU A 14 22.32 7.68 16.42
N GLY A 15 21.72 7.31 17.56
CA GLY A 15 20.40 7.79 17.97
C GLY A 15 20.42 8.82 19.09
N VAL A 16 21.20 9.91 19.03
CA VAL A 16 20.96 11.12 19.85
C VAL A 16 21.53 12.35 19.13
N VAL A 17 20.76 13.44 19.17
CA VAL A 17 21.07 14.84 18.79
C VAL A 17 20.42 15.30 17.47
N ALA A 18 19.16 15.73 17.60
CA ALA A 18 18.63 16.87 16.85
C ALA A 18 17.73 17.70 17.79
N CYS A 19 18.35 18.64 18.52
CA CYS A 19 17.62 19.70 19.21
C CYS A 19 17.15 20.74 18.17
N GLY A 20 15.84 20.93 18.06
CA GLY A 20 15.26 22.05 17.32
C GLY A 20 15.35 23.37 18.10
N PRO A 21 15.35 24.53 17.43
CA PRO A 21 15.34 25.83 18.10
C PRO A 21 13.91 26.22 18.52
N GLU A 22 13.81 26.77 19.73
CA GLU A 22 12.63 27.46 20.27
C GLU A 22 12.25 28.67 19.43
N SER A 23 10.95 28.84 19.15
CA SER A 23 10.38 30.14 18.82
C SER A 23 9.32 30.51 19.84
N THR A 24 9.62 31.53 20.63
CA THR A 24 8.70 32.29 21.47
C THR A 24 8.01 33.36 20.64
N ALA A 25 6.69 33.48 20.78
CA ALA A 25 5.98 34.77 20.71
C ALA A 25 4.53 34.65 21.23
N ASP A 26 4.29 35.43 22.27
CA ASP A 26 3.03 35.81 22.91
C ASP A 26 1.93 36.31 21.95
N GLY A 27 0.68 36.28 22.44
CA GLY A 27 -0.20 37.44 22.18
C GLY A 27 -1.72 37.25 22.12
N SER A 28 -2.35 37.20 23.29
CA SER A 28 -3.60 37.93 23.65
C SER A 28 -4.99 37.34 23.38
N GLN A 29 -5.78 37.46 24.46
CA GLN A 29 -7.21 37.18 24.62
C GLN A 29 -8.10 38.35 24.16
N SER A 30 -9.33 38.03 23.75
CA SER A 30 -10.63 38.68 24.05
C SER A 30 -11.60 38.27 22.94
N GLY A 31 -12.91 38.09 23.12
CA GLY A 31 -13.84 38.23 24.22
C GLY A 31 -15.20 37.71 23.70
N GLN A 32 -16.07 37.29 24.60
CA GLN A 32 -17.43 36.81 24.32
C GLN A 32 -18.30 37.87 23.62
N THR A 33 -19.26 37.41 22.80
CA THR A 33 -20.69 37.72 22.98
C THR A 33 -21.52 36.76 22.13
N GLU A 34 -22.51 36.14 22.78
CA GLU A 34 -23.70 35.54 22.15
C GLU A 34 -24.47 36.63 21.39
N ASP A 35 -25.08 36.29 20.24
CA ASP A 35 -26.50 36.57 20.10
C ASP A 35 -27.19 35.73 19.02
N THR A 36 -28.46 35.48 19.33
CA THR A 36 -29.46 34.69 18.64
C THR A 36 -30.02 35.36 17.38
N SER A 37 -30.31 34.60 16.31
CA SER A 37 -31.53 34.85 15.51
C SER A 37 -31.94 33.66 14.65
N THR A 38 -33.26 33.51 14.60
CA THR A 38 -34.09 32.46 14.04
C THR A 38 -34.39 32.62 12.55
N THR A 39 -34.82 31.50 11.94
CA THR A 39 -35.78 31.35 10.83
C THR A 39 -35.44 31.89 9.44
N ALA A 40 -35.39 30.99 8.45
CA ALA A 40 -36.48 30.81 7.46
C ALA A 40 -36.09 29.73 6.44
N GLY A 41 -36.98 28.75 6.24
CA GLY A 41 -36.91 27.87 5.09
C GLY A 41 -37.43 28.57 3.83
N LEU A 42 -36.82 28.25 2.69
CA LEU A 42 -37.41 28.40 1.38
C LEU A 42 -36.97 27.22 0.51
N THR A 43 -37.98 26.59 -0.09
CA THR A 43 -37.90 25.50 -1.06
C THR A 43 -37.57 26.02 -2.46
N ASP A 44 -37.25 25.04 -3.31
CA ASP A 44 -37.42 24.99 -4.77
C ASP A 44 -36.42 25.72 -5.68
N GLU A 45 -35.82 24.87 -6.53
CA GLU A 45 -35.75 25.01 -7.98
C GLU A 45 -35.57 26.43 -8.54
N ALA A 46 -34.33 26.77 -8.90
CA ALA A 46 -33.98 27.33 -10.22
C ALA A 46 -32.60 28.01 -10.19
N VAL A 47 -31.53 27.27 -10.53
CA VAL A 47 -30.40 27.81 -11.30
C VAL A 47 -29.87 26.71 -12.23
N LEU A 48 -30.71 26.27 -13.16
CA LEU A 48 -30.29 25.62 -14.41
C LEU A 48 -30.03 26.72 -15.44
N ALA A 49 -28.90 27.42 -15.34
CA ALA A 49 -28.36 28.26 -16.41
C ALA A 49 -26.98 28.81 -16.03
N ASP A 50 -25.92 27.98 -16.10
CA ASP A 50 -24.61 28.47 -16.58
C ASP A 50 -23.60 27.37 -16.95
N SER A 51 -24.05 26.26 -17.55
CA SER A 51 -23.17 25.20 -18.06
C SER A 51 -22.31 25.62 -19.27
N ASN A 52 -22.42 26.88 -19.73
CA ASN A 52 -21.70 27.42 -20.89
C ASN A 52 -20.51 28.34 -20.51
N LEU A 53 -20.40 28.78 -19.25
CA LEU A 53 -19.22 29.54 -18.80
C LEU A 53 -18.08 28.61 -18.37
N ALA A 54 -18.38 27.48 -17.74
CA ALA A 54 -17.36 26.49 -17.36
C ALA A 54 -16.66 25.84 -18.58
N THR A 55 -17.40 25.62 -19.66
CA THR A 55 -16.86 25.12 -20.94
C THR A 55 -15.99 26.17 -21.65
N ARG A 56 -16.32 27.46 -21.54
CA ARG A 56 -15.53 28.55 -22.14
C ARG A 56 -14.24 28.87 -21.37
N SER A 57 -14.19 28.64 -20.07
CA SER A 57 -12.95 28.76 -19.29
C SER A 57 -11.95 27.60 -19.54
N LEU A 58 -12.45 26.42 -19.93
CA LEU A 58 -11.60 25.27 -20.30
C LEU A 58 -10.96 25.44 -21.68
N ASP A 59 -11.66 26.06 -22.63
CA ASP A 59 -11.16 26.32 -23.99
C ASP A 59 -9.97 27.32 -24.03
N MET A 60 -9.81 28.16 -23.01
CA MET A 60 -8.68 29.10 -22.93
C MET A 60 -7.40 28.50 -22.35
N ALA A 61 -7.48 27.37 -21.64
CA ALA A 61 -6.31 26.65 -21.12
C ALA A 61 -5.79 25.57 -22.09
N ALA A 62 -6.60 25.16 -23.08
CA ALA A 62 -6.22 24.21 -24.12
C ALA A 62 -5.51 24.87 -25.31
N ARG A 63 -4.66 25.89 -25.07
CA ARG A 63 -3.65 26.23 -26.07
C ARG A 63 -2.69 25.06 -26.10
N ALA A 64 -2.65 24.37 -27.24
CA ALA A 64 -1.61 23.41 -27.57
C ALA A 64 -0.26 24.04 -27.22
N VAL A 65 0.32 23.66 -26.09
CA VAL A 65 1.72 23.93 -25.83
C VAL A 65 2.44 22.90 -26.66
N ASP A 66 2.98 23.31 -27.80
CA ASP A 66 3.98 22.50 -28.48
C ASP A 66 5.13 22.34 -27.48
N ILE A 67 5.31 21.11 -27.00
CA ILE A 67 6.34 20.79 -26.03
C ILE A 67 7.65 20.68 -26.81
N ASP A 68 8.62 21.52 -26.48
CA ASP A 68 10.01 21.22 -26.77
C ASP A 68 10.50 20.23 -25.71
N PHE A 69 10.47 18.93 -26.05
CA PHE A 69 10.76 17.86 -25.08
C PHE A 69 12.20 17.95 -24.57
N GLU A 70 13.17 18.20 -25.46
CA GLU A 70 14.57 18.39 -25.10
C GLU A 70 14.78 19.54 -24.12
N GLN A 71 14.00 20.61 -24.26
CA GLN A 71 14.07 21.75 -23.35
C GLN A 71 13.41 21.49 -22.00
N GLN A 72 12.28 20.76 -21.98
CA GLN A 72 11.50 20.52 -20.76
C GLN A 72 11.97 19.29 -19.97
N PHE A 73 12.51 18.29 -20.66
CA PHE A 73 12.98 17.01 -20.14
C PHE A 73 14.42 16.71 -20.58
N PRO A 74 15.39 17.61 -20.30
CA PRO A 74 16.76 17.46 -20.79
C PRO A 74 17.44 16.18 -20.29
N LEU A 75 17.18 15.74 -19.04
CA LEU A 75 17.79 14.53 -18.50
C LEU A 75 17.18 13.28 -19.12
N LEU A 76 15.85 13.19 -19.23
CA LEU A 76 15.21 12.06 -19.92
C LEU A 76 15.58 12.00 -21.40
N SER A 77 15.68 13.14 -22.07
CA SER A 77 16.13 13.20 -23.45
C SER A 77 17.57 12.72 -23.59
N SER A 78 18.46 13.12 -22.68
CA SER A 78 19.85 12.65 -22.64
C SER A 78 19.93 11.16 -22.33
N LEU A 79 19.10 10.66 -21.42
CA LEU A 79 19.07 9.26 -21.00
C LEU A 79 18.67 8.31 -22.15
N LEU A 80 17.75 8.76 -22.99
CA LEU A 80 17.17 7.98 -24.09
C LEU A 80 17.77 8.33 -25.47
N GLN A 81 18.75 9.22 -25.55
CA GLN A 81 19.25 9.77 -26.83
C GLN A 81 19.76 8.69 -27.81
N ASP A 82 20.33 7.62 -27.27
CA ASP A 82 20.87 6.51 -28.05
C ASP A 82 19.81 5.44 -28.41
N GLN A 83 18.54 5.68 -28.02
CA GLN A 83 17.40 4.79 -28.17
C GLN A 83 16.24 5.57 -28.83
N PRO A 84 16.35 5.89 -30.13
CA PRO A 84 15.45 6.84 -30.79
C PRO A 84 13.98 6.40 -30.79
N ASP A 85 13.71 5.09 -30.80
CA ASP A 85 12.34 4.55 -30.76
C ASP A 85 11.71 4.76 -29.37
N ASP A 86 12.44 4.45 -28.30
CA ASP A 86 12.00 4.67 -26.92
C ASP A 86 11.80 6.17 -26.63
N LEU A 87 12.76 7.00 -27.06
CA LEU A 87 12.65 8.45 -26.96
C LEU A 87 11.41 8.98 -27.69
N ALA A 88 11.10 8.47 -28.89
CA ALA A 88 9.91 8.87 -29.64
C ALA A 88 8.61 8.48 -28.92
N ILE A 89 8.57 7.30 -28.28
CA ILE A 89 7.41 6.85 -27.49
C ILE A 89 7.20 7.76 -26.26
N VAL A 90 8.26 8.05 -25.52
CA VAL A 90 8.21 8.92 -24.33
C VAL A 90 7.82 10.35 -24.72
N LYS A 91 8.37 10.88 -25.81
CA LYS A 91 7.97 12.18 -26.38
C LYS A 91 6.50 12.23 -26.73
N SER A 92 6.01 11.22 -27.45
CA SER A 92 4.60 11.13 -27.83
C SER A 92 3.67 11.07 -26.60
N TYR A 93 4.07 10.36 -25.55
CA TYR A 93 3.34 10.35 -24.29
C TYR A 93 3.31 11.73 -23.60
N ALA A 94 4.45 12.42 -23.54
CA ALA A 94 4.49 13.78 -23.00
C ALA A 94 3.58 14.72 -23.80
N GLU A 95 3.67 14.71 -25.14
CA GLU A 95 2.80 15.50 -26.01
C GLU A 95 1.31 15.24 -25.76
N GLU A 96 0.92 13.98 -25.58
CA GLU A 96 -0.44 13.58 -25.24
C GLU A 96 -0.87 14.14 -23.87
N LEU A 97 -0.01 14.01 -22.86
CA LEU A 97 -0.24 14.47 -21.49
C LEU A 97 -0.44 15.99 -21.40
N PHE A 98 0.44 16.80 -22.00
CA PHE A 98 0.35 18.27 -21.86
C PHE A 98 -0.53 18.93 -22.92
N SER A 99 -0.64 18.38 -24.13
CA SER A 99 -1.54 18.98 -25.13
C SER A 99 -2.99 18.83 -24.72
N ARG A 100 -3.33 17.75 -23.98
CA ARG A 100 -4.67 17.42 -23.49
C ARG A 100 -5.76 17.34 -24.58
N LYS A 101 -5.40 17.46 -25.86
CA LYS A 101 -6.33 17.54 -27.00
C LYS A 101 -7.21 16.28 -27.14
N ASN A 102 -6.64 15.16 -26.73
CA ASN A 102 -7.24 13.83 -26.83
C ASN A 102 -7.84 13.35 -25.50
N LEU A 103 -7.72 14.12 -24.42
CA LEU A 103 -8.27 13.76 -23.11
C LEU A 103 -9.67 14.37 -22.97
N ARG A 104 -10.65 13.74 -23.63
CA ARG A 104 -12.03 14.25 -23.71
C ARG A 104 -13.02 13.45 -22.88
N THR A 105 -12.67 12.22 -22.58
CA THR A 105 -13.51 11.25 -21.89
C THR A 105 -12.73 10.60 -20.75
N GLU A 106 -13.47 10.03 -19.80
CA GLU A 106 -12.90 9.22 -18.73
C GLU A 106 -12.05 8.06 -19.25
N SER A 107 -12.47 7.47 -20.37
CA SER A 107 -11.73 6.39 -21.04
C SER A 107 -10.38 6.86 -21.59
N ASP A 108 -10.28 8.11 -22.06
CA ASP A 108 -9.02 8.67 -22.56
C ASP A 108 -8.03 8.88 -21.41
N ILE A 109 -8.52 9.38 -20.27
CA ILE A 109 -7.70 9.58 -19.07
C ILE A 109 -7.19 8.22 -18.55
N LEU A 110 -8.09 7.24 -18.45
CA LEU A 110 -7.72 5.89 -18.05
C LEU A 110 -6.69 5.29 -19.02
N ALA A 111 -6.90 5.39 -20.34
CA ALA A 111 -5.95 4.88 -21.32
C ALA A 111 -4.56 5.52 -21.18
N LEU A 112 -4.48 6.81 -20.86
CA LEU A 112 -3.22 7.49 -20.62
C LEU A 112 -2.52 6.98 -19.34
N MET A 113 -3.28 6.76 -18.26
CA MET A 113 -2.75 6.17 -17.02
C MET A 113 -2.23 4.74 -17.23
N GLU A 114 -2.97 3.91 -17.97
CA GLU A 114 -2.52 2.55 -18.29
C GLU A 114 -1.30 2.57 -19.20
N LYS A 115 -1.26 3.46 -20.21
CA LYS A 115 -0.08 3.64 -21.07
C LYS A 115 1.15 4.03 -20.24
N ARG A 116 0.99 4.90 -19.24
CA ARG A 116 2.07 5.24 -18.30
C ARG A 116 2.60 4.01 -17.57
N LYS A 117 1.71 3.23 -16.97
CA LYS A 117 2.05 2.04 -16.17
C LYS A 117 2.67 0.92 -17.01
N GLU A 118 2.03 0.58 -18.14
CA GLU A 118 2.34 -0.63 -18.92
C GLU A 118 3.38 -0.40 -20.01
N ILE A 119 3.67 0.85 -20.38
CA ILE A 119 4.58 1.18 -21.49
C ILE A 119 5.68 2.16 -21.04
N ILE A 120 5.31 3.32 -20.50
CA ILE A 120 6.28 4.39 -20.27
C ILE A 120 7.23 4.07 -19.10
N ILE A 121 6.71 3.60 -17.98
CA ILE A 121 7.52 3.16 -16.85
C ILE A 121 8.50 2.03 -17.26
N PRO A 122 8.04 0.94 -17.91
CA PRO A 122 8.94 -0.13 -18.38
C PRO A 122 9.99 0.32 -19.40
N ILE A 123 9.72 1.36 -20.20
CA ILE A 123 10.72 1.93 -21.11
C ILE A 123 11.79 2.68 -20.33
N ILE A 124 11.41 3.58 -19.42
CA ILE A 124 12.37 4.50 -18.77
C ILE A 124 13.18 3.80 -17.67
N GLN A 125 12.53 2.94 -16.88
CA GLN A 125 13.12 2.35 -15.69
C GLN A 125 14.47 1.63 -15.95
N PRO A 126 14.63 0.76 -16.97
CA PRO A 126 15.89 0.07 -17.22
C PRO A 126 17.07 1.00 -17.48
N TYR A 127 16.83 2.19 -18.04
CA TYR A 127 17.91 3.17 -18.28
C TYR A 127 18.33 3.86 -17.00
N ILE A 128 17.38 4.15 -16.11
CA ILE A 128 17.64 4.67 -14.77
C ILE A 128 18.46 3.66 -13.96
N GLU A 129 18.08 2.37 -13.99
CA GLU A 129 18.81 1.30 -13.29
C GLU A 129 20.26 1.14 -13.76
N GLN A 130 20.56 1.57 -15.00
CA GLN A 130 21.89 1.53 -15.60
C GLN A 130 22.69 2.83 -15.41
N MET A 131 22.09 3.87 -14.82
CA MET A 131 22.82 5.10 -14.54
C MET A 131 23.93 4.83 -13.53
N ASP A 132 25.11 5.39 -13.80
CA ASP A 132 26.22 5.37 -12.86
C ASP A 132 25.80 6.03 -11.53
N GLU A 133 26.17 5.42 -10.41
CA GLU A 133 25.75 5.85 -9.07
C GLU A 133 26.16 7.31 -8.77
N GLU A 134 27.35 7.74 -9.21
CA GLU A 134 27.81 9.12 -9.02
C GLU A 134 26.95 10.11 -9.81
N LYS A 135 26.66 9.78 -11.08
CA LYS A 135 25.74 10.57 -11.91
C LYS A 135 24.33 10.59 -11.36
N TRP A 136 23.87 9.48 -10.79
CA TRP A 136 22.59 9.38 -10.14
C TRP A 136 22.50 10.40 -9.00
N TYR A 137 23.47 10.43 -8.08
CA TYR A 137 23.46 11.39 -6.97
C TYR A 137 23.45 12.85 -7.42
N GLU A 138 24.18 13.20 -8.47
CA GLU A 138 24.22 14.58 -8.97
C GLU A 138 22.91 15.03 -9.64
N GLN A 139 22.19 14.10 -10.28
CA GLN A 139 21.05 14.42 -11.14
C GLN A 139 19.70 13.96 -10.57
N ALA A 140 19.69 13.19 -9.48
CA ALA A 140 18.50 12.52 -8.94
C ALA A 140 17.33 13.47 -8.72
N GLU A 141 17.55 14.62 -8.07
CA GLU A 141 16.49 15.59 -7.78
C GLU A 141 15.93 16.24 -9.06
N ALA A 142 16.80 16.55 -10.02
CA ALA A 142 16.37 17.14 -11.29
C ALA A 142 15.62 16.12 -12.15
N LEU A 143 16.10 14.88 -12.21
CA LEU A 143 15.43 13.79 -12.90
C LEU A 143 14.09 13.45 -12.23
N GLU A 144 14.01 13.50 -10.90
CA GLU A 144 12.76 13.31 -10.16
C GLU A 144 11.71 14.38 -10.52
N LYS A 145 12.14 15.64 -10.70
CA LYS A 145 11.25 16.72 -11.17
C LYS A 145 10.74 16.48 -12.60
N GLU A 146 11.58 15.96 -13.49
CA GLU A 146 11.18 15.58 -14.85
C GLU A 146 10.20 14.39 -14.86
N LEU A 147 10.49 13.35 -14.07
CA LEU A 147 9.61 12.19 -13.92
C LEU A 147 8.25 12.55 -13.33
N ASN A 148 8.23 13.39 -12.28
CA ASN A 148 6.99 13.83 -11.62
C ASN A 148 6.09 14.61 -12.59
N GLN A 149 6.67 15.39 -13.50
CA GLN A 149 5.91 16.08 -14.56
C GLN A 149 5.23 15.12 -15.54
N LEU A 150 5.80 13.93 -15.73
CA LEU A 150 5.21 12.85 -16.53
C LEU A 150 4.32 11.90 -15.70
N GLY A 151 4.08 12.24 -14.42
CA GLY A 151 3.28 11.45 -13.50
C GLY A 151 3.99 10.21 -12.98
N MET A 152 5.32 10.21 -12.87
CA MET A 152 6.10 9.10 -12.32
C MET A 152 6.88 9.55 -11.10
N THR A 153 7.03 8.67 -10.12
CA THR A 153 7.86 8.92 -8.93
C THR A 153 8.97 7.89 -8.83
N GLN A 154 10.11 8.28 -8.26
CA GLN A 154 11.19 7.36 -7.99
C GLN A 154 10.93 6.64 -6.66
N LEU A 155 10.96 5.32 -6.69
CA LEU A 155 10.90 4.49 -5.50
C LEU A 155 12.32 4.20 -5.06
N ARG A 156 12.65 4.55 -3.81
CA ARG A 156 14.00 4.42 -3.26
C ARG A 156 14.00 3.57 -2.00
N ALA A 157 15.07 2.82 -1.78
CA ALA A 157 15.39 2.10 -0.54
C ALA A 157 16.87 2.30 -0.23
N GLU A 158 17.23 2.61 1.02
CA GLU A 158 18.62 2.89 1.43
C GLU A 158 19.33 3.97 0.58
N GLY A 159 18.57 4.93 0.03
CA GLY A 159 19.12 5.95 -0.87
C GLY A 159 19.37 5.47 -2.31
N MET A 160 19.19 4.17 -2.59
CA MET A 160 19.30 3.60 -3.92
C MET A 160 17.97 3.64 -4.66
N PHE A 161 18.03 3.74 -5.98
CA PHE A 161 16.88 3.52 -6.85
C PHE A 161 16.44 2.05 -6.80
N VAL A 162 15.13 1.81 -6.67
CA VAL A 162 14.53 0.48 -6.69
C VAL A 162 13.66 0.29 -7.93
N ALA A 163 12.78 1.24 -8.20
CA ALA A 163 11.83 1.18 -9.30
C ALA A 163 11.22 2.56 -9.60
N LEU A 164 10.47 2.66 -10.70
CA LEU A 164 9.56 3.76 -10.94
C LEU A 164 8.14 3.37 -10.54
N GLY A 165 7.46 4.30 -9.88
CA GLY A 165 6.06 4.19 -9.50
C GLY A 165 5.20 5.22 -10.23
N GLN A 166 3.89 5.04 -10.16
CA GLN A 166 2.94 6.07 -10.58
C GLN A 166 2.93 7.21 -9.55
N ALA A 167 2.88 8.45 -10.03
CA ALA A 167 2.66 9.65 -9.22
C ALA A 167 1.31 10.29 -9.57
N GLU A 168 0.86 11.23 -8.75
CA GLU A 168 -0.29 12.08 -9.07
C GLU A 168 -0.04 12.81 -10.41
N MET A 169 -1.02 12.75 -11.32
CA MET A 169 -0.99 13.50 -12.58
C MET A 169 -2.39 13.98 -12.92
N LEU A 170 -2.47 15.05 -13.72
CA LEU A 170 -3.74 15.54 -14.26
C LEU A 170 -4.81 15.85 -13.20
N SER A 171 -4.43 16.29 -12.00
CA SER A 171 -5.36 16.47 -10.88
C SER A 171 -6.51 17.43 -11.20
N ASP A 172 -6.26 18.45 -12.01
CA ASP A 172 -7.28 19.37 -12.51
C ASP A 172 -8.24 18.72 -13.52
N VAL A 173 -7.74 17.88 -14.42
CA VAL A 173 -8.56 17.12 -15.38
C VAL A 173 -9.34 16.02 -14.66
N LEU A 174 -8.74 15.27 -13.75
CA LEU A 174 -9.41 14.26 -12.92
C LEU A 174 -10.52 14.87 -12.06
N ARG A 175 -10.30 16.08 -11.53
CA ARG A 175 -11.33 16.81 -10.77
C ARG A 175 -12.50 17.29 -11.63
N THR A 176 -12.25 17.69 -12.87
CA THR A 176 -13.27 18.30 -13.75
C THR A 176 -13.98 17.32 -14.68
N GLN A 177 -13.29 16.26 -15.11
CA GLN A 177 -13.76 15.29 -16.11
C GLN A 177 -13.85 13.86 -15.59
N GLY A 178 -13.11 13.51 -14.53
CA GLY A 178 -13.14 12.16 -13.96
C GLY A 178 -14.36 11.93 -13.08
N SER A 179 -14.93 10.72 -13.14
CA SER A 179 -15.86 10.25 -12.11
C SER A 179 -15.19 10.19 -10.72
N SER A 180 -16.00 10.06 -9.67
CA SER A 180 -15.47 9.74 -8.33
C SER A 180 -14.69 8.42 -8.33
N ALA A 181 -15.14 7.42 -9.12
CA ALA A 181 -14.50 6.12 -9.21
C ALA A 181 -13.11 6.21 -9.85
N LEU A 182 -12.95 6.95 -10.96
CA LEU A 182 -11.64 7.14 -11.58
C LEU A 182 -10.67 7.88 -10.66
N ARG A 183 -11.14 8.88 -9.90
CA ARG A 183 -10.30 9.56 -8.91
C ARG A 183 -9.81 8.60 -7.82
N LEU A 184 -10.70 7.80 -7.26
CA LEU A 184 -10.34 6.77 -6.28
C LEU A 184 -9.34 5.76 -6.84
N TYR A 185 -9.49 5.35 -8.11
CA TYR A 185 -8.54 4.47 -8.79
C TYR A 185 -7.15 5.11 -8.96
N ALA A 186 -7.11 6.39 -9.34
CA ALA A 186 -5.87 7.14 -9.46
C ALA A 186 -5.16 7.29 -8.10
N ASP A 187 -5.91 7.63 -7.06
CA ASP A 187 -5.40 7.76 -5.69
C ASP A 187 -4.88 6.40 -5.17
N PHE A 188 -5.64 5.32 -5.41
CA PHE A 188 -5.19 3.96 -5.08
C PHE A 188 -3.88 3.63 -5.78
N SER A 189 -3.79 3.90 -7.09
CA SER A 189 -2.60 3.59 -7.90
C SER A 189 -1.35 4.36 -7.43
N ASN A 190 -1.53 5.59 -6.95
CA ASN A 190 -0.45 6.38 -6.35
C ASN A 190 -0.02 5.82 -4.98
N ALA A 191 -0.99 5.46 -4.13
CA ALA A 191 -0.69 4.82 -2.84
C ALA A 191 0.01 3.46 -3.01
N GLU A 192 -0.41 2.69 -4.01
CA GLU A 192 0.20 1.41 -4.41
C GLU A 192 1.68 1.59 -4.77
N ALA A 193 2.00 2.58 -5.59
CA ALA A 193 3.38 2.91 -5.93
C ALA A 193 4.20 3.29 -4.68
N LEU A 194 3.66 4.16 -3.82
CA LEU A 194 4.34 4.59 -2.59
C LEU A 194 4.51 3.44 -1.57
N SER A 195 3.64 2.43 -1.58
CA SER A 195 3.74 1.25 -0.70
C SER A 195 4.98 0.39 -0.97
N ARG A 196 5.57 0.53 -2.17
CA ARG A 196 6.79 -0.19 -2.60
C ARG A 196 8.07 0.61 -2.31
N ALA A 197 7.97 1.83 -1.80
CA ALA A 197 9.13 2.62 -1.40
C ALA A 197 9.63 2.26 0.00
N GLY A 198 10.89 2.56 0.28
CA GLY A 198 11.51 2.37 1.58
C GLY A 198 12.18 1.01 1.77
N GLU A 199 13.08 0.95 2.75
CA GLU A 199 13.81 -0.26 3.14
C GLU A 199 12.92 -1.23 3.93
N TYR A 200 12.07 -0.67 4.81
CA TYR A 200 11.11 -1.41 5.64
C TYR A 200 9.70 -1.00 5.22
N PRO A 201 9.07 -1.71 4.27
CA PRO A 201 7.76 -1.32 3.74
C PRO A 201 6.68 -1.27 4.83
N TYR A 202 6.86 -1.99 5.94
CA TYR A 202 5.90 -2.04 7.04
C TYR A 202 6.22 -1.09 8.20
N ALA A 203 7.35 -0.37 8.15
CA ALA A 203 7.64 0.72 9.09
C ALA A 203 6.80 1.97 8.81
N ASN A 204 6.39 2.17 7.54
CA ASN A 204 5.41 3.19 7.17
C ASN A 204 4.22 2.54 6.46
N MET A 205 3.16 2.25 7.21
CA MET A 205 1.96 1.61 6.66
C MET A 205 0.94 2.57 6.05
N GLU A 206 1.20 3.89 6.05
CA GLU A 206 0.28 4.90 5.52
C GLU A 206 -0.19 4.61 4.08
N PRO A 207 0.70 4.23 3.13
CA PRO A 207 0.26 3.92 1.78
C PRO A 207 -0.68 2.71 1.73
N TYR A 208 -0.48 1.71 2.60
CA TYR A 208 -1.39 0.56 2.69
C TYR A 208 -2.75 0.93 3.27
N PHE A 209 -2.82 1.89 4.20
CA PHE A 209 -4.10 2.42 4.70
C PHE A 209 -4.86 3.12 3.59
N GLU A 210 -4.21 3.97 2.82
CA GLU A 210 -4.82 4.65 1.69
C GLU A 210 -5.31 3.65 0.64
N MET A 211 -4.51 2.63 0.29
CA MET A 211 -4.95 1.54 -0.59
C MET A 211 -6.21 0.85 -0.06
N LEU A 212 -6.24 0.51 1.23
CA LEU A 212 -7.42 -0.11 1.84
C LEU A 212 -8.66 0.79 1.74
N LEU A 213 -8.56 2.05 2.14
CA LEU A 213 -9.70 2.96 2.18
C LEU A 213 -10.25 3.26 0.78
N LYS A 214 -9.35 3.49 -0.20
CA LYS A 214 -9.77 3.71 -1.59
C LYS A 214 -10.36 2.43 -2.21
N GLY A 215 -9.76 1.27 -1.94
CA GLY A 215 -10.27 -0.02 -2.39
C GLY A 215 -11.66 -0.33 -1.81
N GLU A 216 -11.87 -0.10 -0.51
CA GLU A 216 -13.19 -0.22 0.12
C GLU A 216 -14.24 0.70 -0.50
N ALA A 217 -13.86 1.95 -0.82
CA ALA A 217 -14.75 2.89 -1.48
C ALA A 217 -15.13 2.42 -2.89
N LEU A 218 -14.17 1.88 -3.66
CA LEU A 218 -14.41 1.30 -4.98
C LEU A 218 -15.29 0.04 -4.93
N MET A 219 -15.12 -0.83 -3.92
CA MET A 219 -15.97 -2.02 -3.74
C MET A 219 -17.45 -1.69 -3.49
N LYS A 220 -17.72 -0.57 -2.80
CA LYS A 220 -19.08 -0.19 -2.38
C LYS A 220 -19.95 0.30 -3.54
N ASP A 221 -19.35 0.75 -4.64
CA ASP A 221 -20.06 1.31 -5.79
C ASP A 221 -20.06 0.32 -6.98
N PRO A 222 -21.20 -0.26 -7.37
CA PRO A 222 -21.29 -1.13 -8.54
C PRO A 222 -20.81 -0.48 -9.84
N ALA A 223 -20.93 0.86 -9.97
CA ALA A 223 -20.43 1.59 -11.13
C ALA A 223 -18.89 1.66 -11.17
N ALA A 224 -18.23 1.47 -10.03
CA ALA A 224 -16.78 1.47 -9.90
C ALA A 224 -16.14 0.07 -10.08
N ARG A 225 -16.94 -0.97 -10.34
CA ARG A 225 -16.47 -2.37 -10.43
C ARG A 225 -15.31 -2.56 -11.41
N MET A 226 -15.34 -1.90 -12.56
CA MET A 226 -14.26 -2.01 -13.56
C MET A 226 -12.90 -1.51 -13.04
N TYR A 227 -12.91 -0.57 -12.09
CA TYR A 227 -11.70 -0.07 -11.45
C TYR A 227 -11.27 -0.99 -10.33
N TYR A 228 -12.22 -1.49 -9.52
CA TYR A 228 -11.92 -2.46 -8.47
C TYR A 228 -11.26 -3.73 -9.04
N GLU A 229 -11.78 -4.27 -10.13
CA GLU A 229 -11.20 -5.46 -10.80
C GLU A 229 -9.74 -5.26 -11.23
N LYS A 230 -9.30 -4.02 -11.48
CA LYS A 230 -7.90 -3.70 -11.82
C LYS A 230 -6.97 -3.63 -10.60
N ILE A 231 -7.52 -3.48 -9.41
CA ILE A 231 -6.75 -3.29 -8.16
C ILE A 231 -6.94 -4.42 -7.15
N ASP A 232 -7.77 -5.43 -7.45
CA ASP A 232 -8.17 -6.46 -6.49
C ASP A 232 -6.98 -7.16 -5.82
N GLU A 233 -5.96 -7.53 -6.62
CA GLU A 233 -4.74 -8.17 -6.11
C GLU A 233 -3.97 -7.24 -5.15
N ASP A 234 -3.74 -5.99 -5.55
CA ASP A 234 -3.02 -5.00 -4.75
C ASP A 234 -3.79 -4.62 -3.48
N PHE A 235 -5.11 -4.57 -3.56
CA PHE A 235 -5.99 -4.31 -2.42
C PHE A 235 -5.93 -5.46 -1.41
N ARG A 236 -5.98 -6.71 -1.88
CA ARG A 236 -5.82 -7.90 -1.04
C ARG A 236 -4.45 -7.95 -0.38
N ARG A 237 -3.39 -7.58 -1.11
CA ARG A 237 -2.04 -7.42 -0.56
C ARG A 237 -2.03 -6.39 0.57
N ALA A 238 -2.64 -5.21 0.37
CA ALA A 238 -2.72 -4.19 1.42
C ALA A 238 -3.50 -4.67 2.66
N LEU A 239 -4.62 -5.39 2.45
CA LEU A 239 -5.36 -5.99 3.55
C LEU A 239 -4.50 -6.99 4.33
N ARG A 240 -3.87 -7.93 3.62
CA ARG A 240 -3.01 -8.94 4.22
C ARG A 240 -1.87 -8.30 5.02
N THR A 241 -1.26 -7.24 4.50
CA THR A 241 -0.21 -6.49 5.20
C THR A 241 -0.64 -6.00 6.59
N ILE A 242 -1.92 -5.67 6.78
CA ILE A 242 -2.45 -5.13 8.04
C ILE A 242 -3.09 -6.21 8.92
N THR A 243 -3.48 -7.35 8.33
CA THR A 243 -4.15 -8.43 9.07
C THR A 243 -3.26 -9.63 9.38
N ASP A 244 -2.34 -9.99 8.50
CA ASP A 244 -1.46 -11.16 8.63
C ASP A 244 -0.20 -10.79 9.43
N ILE A 245 -0.40 -10.47 10.71
CA ILE A 245 0.66 -10.09 11.66
C ILE A 245 0.77 -11.09 12.80
N HIS A 246 2.01 -11.39 13.21
CA HIS A 246 2.32 -12.17 14.40
C HIS A 246 3.52 -11.62 15.16
N LEU A 247 3.74 -12.13 16.37
CA LEU A 247 4.85 -11.74 17.22
C LEU A 247 5.94 -12.81 17.23
N VAL A 248 7.18 -12.39 16.98
CA VAL A 248 8.38 -13.22 17.05
C VAL A 248 9.21 -12.85 18.28
N GLN A 249 9.38 -13.79 19.19
CA GLN A 249 10.19 -13.64 20.40
C GLN A 249 11.65 -14.01 20.14
N SER A 250 12.56 -13.07 20.39
CA SER A 250 14.01 -13.24 20.28
C SER A 250 14.70 -12.74 21.56
N GLY A 251 14.91 -13.65 22.51
CA GLY A 251 15.39 -13.28 23.84
C GLY A 251 14.37 -12.42 24.59
N GLU A 252 14.75 -11.20 24.97
CA GLU A 252 13.85 -10.24 25.64
C GLU A 252 13.09 -9.35 24.65
N GLN A 253 13.42 -9.41 23.35
CA GLN A 253 12.79 -8.60 22.32
C GLN A 253 11.59 -9.35 21.70
N THR A 254 10.52 -8.61 21.44
CA THR A 254 9.36 -9.10 20.68
C THR A 254 9.24 -8.23 19.43
N MET A 255 9.28 -8.88 18.27
CA MET A 255 9.22 -8.21 16.97
C MET A 255 7.89 -8.55 16.28
N PRO A 256 7.12 -7.55 15.85
CA PRO A 256 5.96 -7.78 15.00
C PRO A 256 6.42 -8.08 13.57
N ILE A 257 5.95 -9.19 13.01
CA ILE A 257 6.29 -9.63 11.65
C ILE A 257 5.01 -9.80 10.85
N VAL A 258 5.03 -9.33 9.59
CA VAL A 258 3.97 -9.55 8.62
C VAL A 258 4.25 -10.82 7.81
N GLY A 259 3.27 -11.71 7.70
CA GLY A 259 3.30 -12.88 6.82
C GLY A 259 3.46 -14.21 7.55
N GLY A 260 2.37 -14.98 7.62
CA GLY A 260 2.36 -16.39 8.01
C GLY A 260 3.15 -16.70 9.29
N ILE A 261 4.06 -17.67 9.25
CA ILE A 261 4.97 -18.01 10.37
C ILE A 261 6.39 -17.46 10.18
N ASN A 262 6.55 -16.43 9.36
CA ASN A 262 7.87 -15.90 9.02
C ASN A 262 8.61 -15.39 10.26
N THR A 263 9.93 -15.58 10.31
CA THR A 263 10.76 -15.08 11.42
C THR A 263 11.80 -14.06 10.97
N ASP A 264 11.89 -13.79 9.67
CA ASP A 264 12.89 -12.89 9.09
C ASP A 264 12.46 -11.43 9.29
N PRO A 265 13.24 -10.59 10.02
CA PRO A 265 12.88 -9.19 10.21
C PRO A 265 12.94 -8.38 8.92
N TYR A 266 13.84 -8.69 8.01
CA TYR A 266 13.94 -7.97 6.73
C TYR A 266 13.31 -8.79 5.60
N PRO A 267 12.40 -8.23 4.77
CA PRO A 267 11.76 -6.90 4.88
C PRO A 267 10.45 -6.91 5.72
N PHE A 268 10.18 -7.95 6.51
CA PHE A 268 8.85 -8.24 7.07
C PHE A 268 8.52 -7.66 8.44
N MET A 269 9.49 -7.02 9.09
CA MET A 269 9.30 -6.38 10.38
C MET A 269 8.41 -5.16 10.24
N ALA A 270 7.37 -5.13 11.08
CA ALA A 270 6.45 -4.02 11.24
C ALA A 270 6.58 -3.42 12.64
N GLU A 271 5.82 -2.36 12.89
CA GLU A 271 5.63 -1.78 14.22
C GLU A 271 4.18 -2.04 14.68
N LEU A 272 3.96 -2.26 15.97
CA LEU A 272 2.59 -2.37 16.48
C LEU A 272 1.91 -1.00 16.44
N GLU A 273 2.69 0.06 16.62
CA GLU A 273 2.27 1.45 16.59
C GLU A 273 1.62 1.82 15.24
N THR A 274 2.11 1.30 14.12
CA THR A 274 1.50 1.55 12.81
C THR A 274 0.12 0.88 12.70
N HIS A 275 -0.03 -0.35 13.17
CA HIS A 275 -1.34 -1.03 13.21
C HIS A 275 -2.32 -0.33 14.16
N GLN A 276 -1.82 0.16 15.30
CA GLN A 276 -2.62 0.96 16.24
C GLN A 276 -3.04 2.30 15.62
N LYS A 277 -2.18 2.93 14.82
CA LYS A 277 -2.49 4.15 14.08
C LYS A 277 -3.69 3.95 13.16
N PHE A 278 -3.74 2.83 12.41
CA PHE A 278 -4.91 2.49 11.59
C PHE A 278 -6.21 2.44 12.41
N LEU A 279 -6.18 1.80 13.59
CA LEU A 279 -7.34 1.72 14.46
C LEU A 279 -7.76 3.07 15.06
N GLN A 280 -6.85 4.03 15.16
CA GLN A 280 -7.12 5.36 15.69
C GLN A 280 -7.63 6.31 14.61
N GLU A 281 -7.01 6.29 13.44
CA GLU A 281 -7.25 7.26 12.36
C GLU A 281 -8.35 6.84 11.40
N HIS A 282 -8.66 5.55 11.30
CA HIS A 282 -9.64 5.00 10.34
C HIS A 282 -10.73 4.14 11.00
N PRO A 283 -11.48 4.68 11.98
CA PRO A 283 -12.58 3.95 12.64
C PRO A 283 -13.75 3.58 11.70
N GLU A 284 -13.85 4.23 10.53
CA GLU A 284 -14.87 3.99 9.52
C GLU A 284 -14.55 2.83 8.56
N SER A 285 -13.30 2.34 8.54
CA SER A 285 -12.94 1.18 7.72
C SER A 285 -13.75 -0.04 8.12
N ARG A 286 -14.23 -0.80 7.13
CA ARG A 286 -14.93 -2.07 7.37
C ARG A 286 -14.04 -3.11 8.05
N TYR A 287 -12.71 -2.97 7.94
CA TYR A 287 -11.72 -3.89 8.49
C TYR A 287 -11.25 -3.47 9.89
N HIS A 288 -11.63 -2.29 10.38
CA HIS A 288 -11.32 -1.86 11.75
C HIS A 288 -11.64 -2.91 12.82
N PRO A 289 -12.84 -3.54 12.85
CA PRO A 289 -13.17 -4.51 13.89
C PRO A 289 -12.29 -5.76 13.85
N VAL A 290 -11.89 -6.21 12.66
CA VAL A 290 -11.08 -7.42 12.52
C VAL A 290 -9.61 -7.15 12.87
N VAL A 291 -9.05 -6.03 12.42
CA VAL A 291 -7.69 -5.61 12.80
C VAL A 291 -7.59 -5.45 14.32
N LYS A 292 -8.60 -4.88 14.97
CA LYS A 292 -8.65 -4.79 16.44
C LYS A 292 -8.55 -6.17 17.11
N LYS A 293 -9.36 -7.14 16.66
CA LYS A 293 -9.33 -8.51 17.22
C LYS A 293 -7.98 -9.21 16.97
N ILE A 294 -7.36 -8.96 15.82
CA ILE A 294 -6.03 -9.47 15.48
C ILE A 294 -4.97 -8.96 16.46
N LEU A 295 -4.96 -7.66 16.77
CA LEU A 295 -4.02 -7.08 17.73
C LEU A 295 -4.30 -7.51 19.18
N ASP A 296 -5.56 -7.69 19.56
CA ASP A 296 -5.93 -8.12 20.91
C ASP A 296 -5.48 -9.56 21.22
N ASN A 297 -5.29 -10.40 20.20
CA ASN A 297 -4.94 -11.82 20.36
C ASN A 297 -3.90 -12.29 19.33
N THR A 298 -2.82 -11.55 19.11
CA THR A 298 -1.84 -11.86 18.06
C THR A 298 -1.13 -13.22 18.28
N SER A 299 -0.93 -13.97 17.19
CA SER A 299 -0.13 -15.21 17.18
C SER A 299 1.27 -14.95 17.73
N THR A 300 1.89 -15.94 18.40
CA THR A 300 3.23 -15.75 18.99
C THR A 300 4.09 -16.99 18.84
N ILE A 301 5.30 -16.80 18.32
CA ILE A 301 6.33 -17.84 18.14
C ILE A 301 7.69 -17.28 18.54
N THR A 302 8.67 -18.14 18.77
CA THR A 302 10.09 -17.76 18.92
C THR A 302 10.74 -17.56 17.54
N ALA A 303 11.93 -16.96 17.51
CA ALA A 303 12.70 -16.74 16.28
C ALA A 303 13.16 -18.03 15.57
N LYS A 304 13.09 -19.20 16.24
CA LYS A 304 13.47 -20.50 15.68
C LYS A 304 12.48 -21.57 16.15
N PRO A 305 11.21 -21.48 15.74
CA PRO A 305 10.19 -22.40 16.22
C PRO A 305 10.47 -23.80 15.68
N ILE A 306 10.30 -24.82 16.51
CA ILE A 306 10.49 -26.22 16.08
C ILE A 306 9.15 -26.89 15.83
N ASN A 307 8.19 -26.68 16.74
CA ASN A 307 6.84 -27.20 16.61
C ASN A 307 5.84 -26.11 16.95
N ILE A 308 4.73 -26.09 16.21
CA ILE A 308 3.69 -25.08 16.33
C ILE A 308 2.34 -25.79 16.35
N TYR A 309 1.41 -25.29 17.14
CA TYR A 309 0.00 -25.63 17.11
C TYR A 309 -0.73 -24.59 16.26
N LEU A 310 -1.35 -25.02 15.16
CA LEU A 310 -2.18 -24.19 14.30
C LEU A 310 -3.65 -24.40 14.67
N ILE A 311 -4.42 -23.33 14.73
CA ILE A 311 -5.88 -23.39 14.86
C ILE A 311 -6.45 -23.24 13.46
N VAL A 312 -6.73 -24.37 12.82
CA VAL A 312 -7.12 -24.46 11.41
C VAL A 312 -8.63 -24.42 11.29
N THR A 313 -9.14 -23.47 10.52
CA THR A 313 -10.57 -23.30 10.25
C THR A 313 -10.98 -24.06 8.99
N GLU A 314 -10.20 -23.92 7.92
CA GLU A 314 -10.49 -24.46 6.60
C GLU A 314 -9.19 -24.90 5.90
N TRP A 315 -9.34 -25.64 4.80
CA TRP A 315 -8.23 -26.08 3.96
C TRP A 315 -8.46 -25.66 2.51
N ALA A 316 -7.42 -25.10 1.90
CA ALA A 316 -7.38 -24.78 0.48
C ALA A 316 -6.32 -25.63 -0.23
N PRO A 317 -6.58 -26.12 -1.45
CA PRO A 317 -5.62 -26.93 -2.21
C PRO A 317 -4.53 -26.09 -2.88
N THR A 318 -4.77 -24.79 -3.11
CA THR A 318 -3.84 -23.89 -3.80
C THR A 318 -3.67 -22.57 -3.04
N LEU A 319 -2.60 -21.83 -3.33
CA LEU A 319 -2.36 -20.51 -2.74
C LEU A 319 -3.49 -19.53 -3.05
N ASN A 320 -3.89 -19.45 -4.32
CA ASN A 320 -4.94 -18.53 -4.76
C ASN A 320 -6.28 -18.81 -4.05
N GLU A 321 -6.66 -20.09 -3.94
CA GLU A 321 -7.88 -20.46 -3.20
C GLU A 321 -7.77 -20.11 -1.71
N ALA A 322 -6.58 -20.20 -1.12
CA ALA A 322 -6.37 -19.81 0.27
C ALA A 322 -6.48 -18.29 0.47
N GLU A 323 -5.91 -17.51 -0.45
CA GLU A 323 -6.01 -16.04 -0.46
C GLU A 323 -7.45 -15.58 -0.66
N ASP A 324 -8.20 -16.23 -1.55
CA ASP A 324 -9.63 -15.98 -1.74
C ASP A 324 -10.45 -16.29 -0.48
N GLN A 325 -10.23 -17.44 0.15
CA GLN A 325 -10.93 -17.81 1.38
C GLN A 325 -10.63 -16.84 2.54
N VAL A 326 -9.36 -16.52 2.78
CA VAL A 326 -8.99 -15.53 3.81
C VAL A 326 -9.62 -14.17 3.53
N PHE A 327 -9.58 -13.71 2.27
CA PHE A 327 -10.21 -12.46 1.89
C PHE A 327 -11.73 -12.47 2.12
N GLU A 328 -12.43 -13.57 1.78
CA GLU A 328 -13.86 -13.73 2.05
C GLU A 328 -14.18 -13.73 3.54
N LEU A 329 -13.38 -14.42 4.37
CA LEU A 329 -13.54 -14.44 5.82
C LEU A 329 -13.35 -13.04 6.43
N LEU A 330 -12.29 -12.33 6.02
CA LEU A 330 -12.04 -10.95 6.47
C LEU A 330 -13.15 -9.99 6.01
N ASN A 331 -13.68 -10.16 4.79
CA ASN A 331 -14.85 -9.41 4.31
C ASN A 331 -16.11 -9.65 5.15
N GLN A 332 -16.26 -10.87 5.68
CA GLN A 332 -17.31 -11.25 6.64
C GLN A 332 -17.00 -10.82 8.08
N GLN A 333 -15.93 -10.04 8.30
CA GLN A 333 -15.44 -9.61 9.62
C GLN A 333 -15.07 -10.77 10.55
N LYS A 334 -14.71 -11.92 9.97
CA LYS A 334 -14.13 -13.04 10.70
C LYS A 334 -12.62 -12.85 10.81
N ASP A 335 -12.11 -13.05 12.01
CA ASP A 335 -10.72 -12.85 12.38
C ASP A 335 -9.87 -14.08 12.04
N VAL A 336 -9.70 -14.35 10.75
CA VAL A 336 -8.91 -15.50 10.27
C VAL A 336 -7.92 -15.01 9.21
N PRO A 337 -6.77 -14.47 9.64
CA PRO A 337 -5.91 -13.69 8.74
C PRO A 337 -4.83 -14.52 8.02
N HIS A 338 -4.53 -15.73 8.51
CA HIS A 338 -3.36 -16.48 8.07
C HIS A 338 -3.73 -17.59 7.08
N TYR A 339 -2.84 -17.84 6.13
CA TYR A 339 -2.81 -19.08 5.36
C TYR A 339 -1.39 -19.65 5.35
N LEU A 340 -1.26 -20.95 5.59
CA LEU A 340 0.05 -21.59 5.78
C LEU A 340 0.15 -22.85 4.94
N GLU A 341 1.22 -22.98 4.14
CA GLU A 341 1.48 -24.21 3.39
C GLU A 341 1.92 -25.34 4.33
N VAL A 342 1.14 -26.41 4.40
CA VAL A 342 1.38 -27.57 5.26
C VAL A 342 1.43 -28.86 4.44
N ARG A 343 2.52 -29.60 4.59
CA ARG A 343 2.63 -31.00 4.15
C ARG A 343 1.83 -31.88 5.09
N ARG A 344 0.72 -32.42 4.61
CA ARG A 344 -0.17 -33.30 5.37
C ARG A 344 0.38 -34.71 5.53
N GLY A 345 -0.17 -35.47 6.48
CA GLY A 345 0.26 -36.85 6.77
C GLY A 345 0.10 -37.83 5.59
N ASN A 346 -0.74 -37.50 4.60
CA ASN A 346 -0.89 -38.25 3.34
C ASN A 346 0.17 -37.89 2.28
N GLY A 347 1.09 -36.96 2.58
CA GLY A 347 2.15 -36.51 1.68
C GLY A 347 1.78 -35.37 0.73
N THR A 348 0.55 -34.84 0.77
CA THR A 348 0.13 -33.71 -0.08
C THR A 348 0.38 -32.37 0.60
N ASP A 349 0.80 -31.36 -0.17
CA ASP A 349 0.75 -29.97 0.30
C ASP A 349 -0.66 -29.43 0.18
N GLN A 350 -1.12 -28.74 1.21
CA GLN A 350 -2.33 -27.94 1.22
C GLN A 350 -2.09 -26.67 2.04
N TYR A 351 -2.94 -25.66 1.86
CA TYR A 351 -2.91 -24.44 2.64
C TYR A 351 -3.92 -24.52 3.77
N ALA A 352 -3.44 -24.39 5.01
CA ALA A 352 -4.28 -24.31 6.20
C ALA A 352 -4.72 -22.87 6.44
N ILE A 353 -6.02 -22.61 6.43
CA ILE A 353 -6.61 -21.31 6.76
C ILE A 353 -6.67 -21.20 8.28
N THR A 354 -5.84 -20.34 8.84
CA THR A 354 -5.46 -20.42 10.26
C THR A 354 -5.93 -19.20 11.03
N TYR A 355 -6.70 -19.43 12.11
CA TYR A 355 -7.14 -18.40 13.04
C TYR A 355 -5.93 -17.83 13.78
N ARG A 356 -5.18 -18.67 14.50
CA ARG A 356 -3.94 -18.32 15.21
C ARG A 356 -2.99 -19.50 15.27
N PHE A 357 -1.75 -19.23 15.66
CA PHE A 357 -0.75 -20.26 15.92
C PHE A 357 0.16 -19.91 17.10
N PHE A 358 0.60 -20.95 17.82
CA PHE A 358 1.44 -20.82 19.01
C PHE A 358 2.37 -22.01 19.18
N GLU A 359 3.52 -21.83 19.84
CA GLU A 359 4.35 -22.96 20.29
C GLU A 359 3.84 -23.60 21.59
N ASP A 360 3.03 -22.87 22.36
CA ASP A 360 2.44 -23.35 23.62
C ASP A 360 1.07 -23.99 23.38
N GLU A 361 0.97 -25.28 23.71
CA GLU A 361 -0.24 -26.09 23.56
C GLU A 361 -1.42 -25.57 24.40
N ASN A 362 -1.16 -25.11 25.63
CA ASN A 362 -2.22 -24.61 26.50
C ASN A 362 -2.79 -23.29 25.96
N LYS A 363 -1.92 -22.41 25.46
CA LYS A 363 -2.33 -21.16 24.80
C LYS A 363 -3.13 -21.46 23.54
N ALA A 364 -2.70 -22.43 22.74
CA ALA A 364 -3.42 -22.83 21.53
C ALA A 364 -4.81 -23.43 21.84
N ASN A 365 -4.92 -24.32 22.82
CA ASN A 365 -6.19 -24.87 23.26
C ASN A 365 -7.13 -23.79 23.83
N ALA A 366 -6.63 -22.90 24.69
CA ALA A 366 -7.43 -21.79 25.23
C ALA A 366 -7.95 -20.88 24.10
N THR A 367 -7.11 -20.62 23.09
CA THR A 367 -7.49 -19.81 21.93
C THR A 367 -8.48 -20.53 21.01
N LEU A 368 -8.38 -21.85 20.86
CA LEU A 368 -9.33 -22.67 20.11
C LEU A 368 -10.73 -22.63 20.74
N GLU A 369 -10.82 -22.73 22.07
CA GLU A 369 -12.10 -22.63 22.77
C GLU A 369 -12.73 -21.25 22.60
N GLN A 370 -11.93 -20.18 22.63
CA GLN A 370 -12.41 -18.82 22.32
C GLN A 370 -12.90 -18.71 20.86
N CYS A 371 -12.14 -19.24 19.90
CA CYS A 371 -12.49 -19.26 18.48
C CYS A 371 -13.85 -19.95 18.25
N ARG A 372 -14.08 -21.10 18.91
CA ARG A 372 -15.35 -21.83 18.87
C ARG A 372 -16.49 -21.07 19.56
N ALA A 373 -16.21 -20.38 20.67
CA ALA A 373 -17.19 -19.52 21.34
C ALA A 373 -17.64 -18.35 20.45
N ASP A 374 -16.76 -17.86 19.58
CA ASP A 374 -17.07 -16.85 18.56
C ASP A 374 -17.78 -17.42 17.31
N GLY A 375 -18.13 -18.71 17.33
CA GLY A 375 -18.89 -19.39 16.27
C GLY A 375 -18.05 -19.78 15.05
N ILE A 376 -16.72 -19.84 15.20
CA ILE A 376 -15.81 -20.28 14.15
C ILE A 376 -15.51 -21.77 14.36
N GLU A 377 -15.84 -22.59 13.37
CA GLU A 377 -15.45 -24.00 13.37
C GLU A 377 -13.94 -24.10 13.12
N ALA A 378 -13.24 -24.80 14.00
CA ALA A 378 -11.79 -24.95 13.94
C ALA A 378 -11.31 -26.23 14.62
N ASP A 379 -10.18 -26.72 14.13
CA ASP A 379 -9.41 -27.85 14.64
C ASP A 379 -8.01 -27.40 15.08
N LEU A 380 -7.45 -28.12 16.04
CA LEU A 380 -6.04 -27.97 16.39
C LEU A 380 -5.21 -28.87 15.48
N LEU A 381 -4.11 -28.35 14.94
CA LEU A 381 -3.17 -29.10 14.14
C LEU A 381 -1.76 -28.94 14.71
N PHE A 382 -1.10 -30.05 15.02
CA PHE A 382 0.28 -30.02 15.47
C PHE A 382 1.24 -30.20 14.30
N VAL A 383 2.10 -29.21 14.06
CA VAL A 383 3.05 -29.19 12.94
C VAL A 383 4.50 -29.03 13.42
N SER A 384 5.43 -29.61 12.66
CA SER A 384 6.88 -29.37 12.80
C SER A 384 7.36 -28.42 11.70
N VAL A 385 8.21 -27.46 12.07
CA VAL A 385 8.83 -26.49 11.16
C VAL A 385 10.17 -27.03 10.69
N LYS A 386 10.38 -27.11 9.37
CA LYS A 386 11.67 -27.52 8.78
C LYS A 386 12.02 -26.60 7.61
N GLY A 387 12.93 -25.66 7.85
CA GLY A 387 13.15 -24.55 6.93
C GLY A 387 11.85 -23.74 6.80
N ASN A 388 11.44 -23.44 5.56
CA ASN A 388 10.25 -22.64 5.29
C ASN A 388 8.97 -23.50 5.11
N LYS A 389 8.98 -24.75 5.57
CA LYS A 389 7.87 -25.70 5.34
C LYS A 389 7.37 -26.33 6.63
N LEU A 390 6.04 -26.46 6.72
CA LEU A 390 5.34 -27.08 7.84
C LEU A 390 4.97 -28.53 7.51
N TYR A 391 5.11 -29.41 8.49
CA TYR A 391 4.79 -30.83 8.37
C TYR A 391 3.81 -31.23 9.46
N GLN A 392 2.64 -31.72 9.08
CA GLN A 392 1.69 -32.27 10.03
C GLN A 392 2.30 -33.49 10.75
N ILE A 393 2.29 -33.46 12.08
CA ILE A 393 2.75 -34.56 12.93
C ILE A 393 1.67 -35.04 13.92
N GLY A 394 0.59 -34.28 14.10
CA GLY A 394 -0.56 -34.66 14.92
C GLY A 394 -1.83 -33.85 14.59
N ILE A 395 -2.95 -34.26 15.16
CA ILE A 395 -4.21 -33.50 15.25
C ILE A 395 -4.48 -33.34 16.75
#